data_AF-A0A924CJR3-F1
#
_entry.id   AF-A0A924CJR3-F1
#
_cell.length_a   1.000
_cell.length_b   1.000
_cell.length_c   1.000
_cell.angle_alpha   90.00
_cell.angle_beta   90.00
_cell.angle_gamma   90.00
#
_symmetry.space_group_name_H-M   'P 1'
#
loop_
_entity.id
_entity.type
_entity.pdbx_description
1 polymer ?
#
loop_
_entity_poly.entity_id
_entity_poly.type
_entity_poly.pdbx_seq_one_letter_code
_entity_poly.pdbx_strand_id
1 'polypeptide(L)'
;MTFLGAHRMKNICSIFTALGALILAGCGGGSVAVDVGNGGPQLLVWAGSNGGNRVVDGAGNQFAFYSDNGCLYNVQTGQENTAFCVSPGSNFVNYGAFHGEVANVLAANGACQAAIIDSQTGNFSDIEVDAYGREVVFTTQLRPALCGR
;
A
#
# COMPACT_ATOMS: atom_id res chain seq x y z
N MET A 1 12.42 40.65 33.81
CA MET A 1 13.60 39.76 33.89
C MET A 1 13.53 38.80 32.73
N THR A 2 14.35 39.08 31.73
CA THR A 2 14.69 38.25 30.57
C THR A 2 15.40 36.98 31.03
N PHE A 3 15.18 35.83 30.38
CA PHE A 3 16.28 35.00 29.86
C PHE A 3 15.76 34.04 28.78
N LEU A 4 16.28 34.30 27.58
CA LEU A 4 16.35 33.46 26.39
C LEU A 4 17.15 32.18 26.71
N GLY A 5 16.79 31.04 26.12
CA GLY A 5 17.53 29.79 26.28
C GLY A 5 17.36 28.83 25.11
N ALA A 6 17.78 29.26 23.91
CA ALA A 6 17.96 28.38 22.76
C ALA A 6 19.34 27.67 22.87
N HIS A 7 19.39 26.34 22.85
CA HIS A 7 20.59 25.59 22.51
C HIS A 7 20.21 24.24 21.87
N ARG A 8 20.31 24.19 20.53
CA ARG A 8 21.38 23.51 19.77
C ARG A 8 21.21 21.99 19.68
N MET A 9 20.57 21.60 18.57
CA MET A 9 20.77 20.31 17.90
C MET A 9 22.26 19.99 17.80
N LYS A 10 22.63 18.79 18.24
CA LYS A 10 23.89 18.14 17.86
C LYS A 10 23.52 16.95 16.98
N ASN A 11 23.37 17.23 15.68
CA ASN A 11 23.39 16.21 14.64
C ASN A 11 24.79 15.61 14.62
N ILE A 12 24.92 14.39 15.12
CA ILE A 12 26.06 13.52 14.88
C ILE A 12 25.54 12.42 13.96
N CYS A 13 25.65 12.65 12.65
CA CYS A 13 25.54 11.58 11.66
C CYS A 13 26.93 11.45 11.03
N SER A 14 27.70 10.51 11.56
CA SER A 14 29.03 10.16 11.06
C SER A 14 28.93 9.69 9.61
N ILE A 15 29.79 10.27 8.79
CA ILE A 15 30.03 9.95 7.39
C ILE A 15 30.81 8.62 7.35
N PHE A 16 30.17 7.56 6.85
CA PHE A 16 30.87 6.41 6.29
C PHE A 16 30.68 6.44 4.77
N THR A 17 31.77 6.76 4.10
CA THR A 17 31.92 6.77 2.64
C THR A 17 32.09 5.32 2.16
N ALA A 18 31.10 4.76 1.47
CA ALA A 18 31.31 3.71 0.46
C ALA A 18 30.04 3.52 -0.38
N LEU A 19 30.14 3.89 -1.66
CA LEU A 19 29.53 3.29 -2.84
C LEU A 19 28.04 2.88 -2.81
N GLY A 20 27.23 3.59 -3.61
CA GLY A 20 26.07 3.00 -4.28
C GLY A 20 24.72 3.67 -4.01
N ALA A 21 24.11 4.13 -5.10
CA ALA A 21 22.71 4.53 -5.27
C ALA A 21 22.22 5.83 -4.59
N LEU A 22 22.02 6.86 -5.44
CA LEU A 22 20.92 7.81 -5.28
C LEU A 22 19.63 7.03 -4.95
N ILE A 23 18.95 7.33 -3.83
CA ILE A 23 17.53 7.75 -3.76
C ILE A 23 17.31 8.38 -2.35
N LEU A 24 17.29 9.71 -2.25
CA LEU A 24 16.67 10.36 -1.09
C LEU A 24 15.14 10.34 -1.28
N ALA A 25 14.55 9.28 -0.73
CA ALA A 25 13.30 9.23 0.01
C ALA A 25 12.31 10.42 -0.19
N GLY A 26 11.58 10.38 -1.30
CA GLY A 26 10.16 10.67 -1.25
C GLY A 26 9.45 9.38 -0.83
N CYS A 27 8.94 9.32 0.39
CA CYS A 27 8.15 8.19 0.89
C CYS A 27 6.75 8.25 0.25
N GLY A 28 6.68 8.01 -1.06
CA GLY A 28 5.45 7.77 -1.82
C GLY A 28 5.46 6.30 -2.18
N GLY A 29 4.45 5.56 -1.72
CA GLY A 29 4.44 4.09 -1.67
C GLY A 29 4.37 3.41 -3.03
N GLY A 30 5.37 3.54 -3.88
CA GLY A 30 5.40 2.87 -5.18
C GLY A 30 5.41 1.35 -5.04
N SER A 31 4.66 0.67 -5.90
CA SER A 31 4.76 -0.78 -6.05
C SER A 31 6.00 -1.17 -6.85
N VAL A 32 6.73 -2.20 -6.41
CA VAL A 32 7.84 -2.81 -7.15
C VAL A 32 7.45 -4.24 -7.53
N ALA A 33 7.64 -4.62 -8.78
CA ALA A 33 7.53 -6.01 -9.19
C ALA A 33 8.76 -6.78 -8.70
N VAL A 34 8.56 -7.83 -7.88
CA VAL A 34 9.64 -8.71 -7.44
C VAL A 34 9.33 -10.12 -7.91
N ASP A 35 10.25 -10.65 -8.72
CA ASP A 35 10.17 -11.99 -9.25
C ASP A 35 10.66 -12.99 -8.18
N VAL A 36 9.74 -13.56 -7.41
CA VAL A 36 10.08 -14.60 -6.42
C VAL A 36 10.07 -15.94 -7.17
N GLY A 37 11.23 -16.32 -7.71
CA GLY A 37 11.41 -17.56 -8.45
C GLY A 37 11.01 -18.80 -7.65
N ASN A 38 9.75 -19.21 -7.74
CA ASN A 38 9.24 -20.52 -7.34
C ASN A 38 7.78 -20.74 -7.80
N GLY A 39 7.51 -20.81 -9.12
CA GLY A 39 6.27 -21.35 -9.72
C GLY A 39 4.90 -20.77 -9.30
N GLY A 40 4.84 -19.81 -8.38
CA GLY A 40 3.64 -19.15 -7.90
C GLY A 40 3.32 -17.86 -8.67
N PRO A 41 2.18 -17.22 -8.38
CA PRO A 41 1.81 -15.96 -9.01
C PRO A 41 2.86 -14.88 -8.69
N GLN A 42 3.26 -14.11 -9.71
CA GLN A 42 4.11 -12.94 -9.52
C GLN A 42 3.23 -11.79 -9.05
N LEU A 43 3.54 -11.23 -7.87
CA LEU A 43 2.69 -10.25 -7.20
C LEU A 43 3.43 -8.93 -6.97
N LEU A 44 2.71 -7.81 -7.05
CA LEU A 44 3.21 -6.48 -6.72
C LEU A 44 3.61 -6.40 -5.24
N VAL A 45 4.79 -5.84 -4.97
CA VAL A 45 5.27 -5.54 -3.61
C VAL A 45 5.07 -4.06 -3.32
N TRP A 46 4.47 -3.75 -2.19
CA TRP A 46 4.16 -2.38 -1.77
C TRP A 46 5.28 -1.83 -0.89
N ALA A 47 6.08 -0.90 -1.42
CA ALA A 47 7.19 -0.33 -0.68
C ALA A 47 6.70 0.36 0.61
N GLY A 48 7.35 0.06 1.73
CA GLY A 48 6.98 0.59 3.05
C GLY A 48 5.86 -0.18 3.77
N SER A 49 5.27 -1.19 3.14
CA SER A 49 4.33 -2.12 3.78
C SER A 49 5.07 -3.27 4.46
N ASN A 50 4.72 -3.58 5.71
CA ASN A 50 5.16 -4.78 6.42
C ASN A 50 4.54 -6.06 5.83
N GLY A 51 3.40 -5.93 5.13
CA GLY A 51 2.74 -7.03 4.44
C GLY A 51 3.37 -7.43 3.11
N GLY A 52 4.43 -6.73 2.66
CA GLY A 52 5.12 -7.02 1.40
C GLY A 52 4.20 -6.84 0.19
N ASN A 53 3.70 -7.95 -0.35
CA ASN A 53 2.79 -7.98 -1.51
C ASN A 53 1.30 -7.96 -1.15
N ARG A 54 0.98 -7.86 0.14
CA ARG A 54 -0.41 -7.85 0.63
C ARG A 54 -0.93 -6.43 0.81
N VAL A 55 -2.20 -6.28 0.45
CA VAL A 55 -3.01 -5.09 0.67
C VAL A 55 -4.19 -5.47 1.56
N VAL A 56 -4.49 -4.67 2.57
CA VAL A 56 -5.62 -4.89 3.47
C VAL A 56 -6.83 -4.04 3.08
N ASP A 57 -8.03 -4.56 3.30
CA ASP A 57 -9.28 -3.79 3.22
C ASP A 57 -9.72 -3.23 4.58
N GLY A 58 -10.88 -2.58 4.62
CA GLY A 58 -11.46 -2.01 5.83
C GLY A 58 -11.86 -3.03 6.90
N ALA A 59 -12.07 -4.29 6.54
CA ALA A 59 -12.33 -5.40 7.46
C ALA A 59 -11.05 -6.13 7.90
N GLY A 60 -9.90 -5.82 7.28
CA GLY A 60 -8.61 -6.44 7.55
C GLY A 60 -8.34 -7.71 6.72
N ASN A 61 -9.16 -8.00 5.71
CA ASN A 61 -8.89 -9.09 4.77
C ASN A 61 -7.70 -8.72 3.88
N GLN A 62 -6.93 -9.72 3.47
CA GLN A 62 -5.72 -9.52 2.67
C GLN A 62 -5.91 -9.95 1.22
N PHE A 63 -5.46 -9.08 0.32
CA PHE A 63 -5.48 -9.28 -1.12
C PHE A 63 -4.09 -9.05 -1.70
N ALA A 64 -3.90 -9.40 -2.96
CA ALA A 64 -2.69 -9.08 -3.70
C ALA A 64 -3.06 -8.69 -5.13
N PHE A 65 -2.11 -8.08 -5.83
CA PHE A 65 -2.23 -7.73 -7.23
C PHE A 65 -1.10 -8.40 -8.00
N TYR A 66 -1.40 -8.89 -9.20
CA TYR A 66 -0.42 -9.45 -10.11
C TYR A 66 0.56 -8.38 -10.58
N SER A 67 1.85 -8.72 -10.70
CA SER A 67 2.88 -7.75 -11.08
C SER A 67 3.00 -7.50 -12.58
N ASP A 68 2.55 -8.44 -13.41
CA ASP A 68 2.60 -8.36 -14.87
C ASP A 68 1.48 -7.48 -15.43
N ASN A 69 0.27 -7.57 -14.88
CA ASN A 69 -0.90 -6.82 -15.37
C ASN A 69 -1.53 -5.87 -14.33
N GLY A 70 -1.12 -5.94 -13.07
CA GLY A 70 -1.63 -5.07 -12.00
C GLY A 70 -3.03 -5.45 -11.49
N CYS A 71 -3.63 -6.55 -11.95
CA CYS A 71 -4.99 -6.93 -11.62
C CYS A 71 -5.08 -7.75 -10.33
N LEU A 72 -6.24 -7.69 -9.68
CA LEU A 72 -6.45 -8.30 -8.37
C LEU A 72 -6.33 -9.83 -8.47
N TYR A 73 -5.51 -10.40 -7.60
CA TYR A 73 -5.43 -11.84 -7.37
C TYR A 73 -6.43 -12.23 -6.30
N ASN A 74 -7.45 -13.00 -6.70
CA ASN A 74 -8.39 -13.59 -5.75
C ASN A 74 -7.74 -14.82 -5.11
N VAL A 75 -7.37 -14.70 -3.84
CA VAL A 75 -6.73 -15.78 -3.07
C VAL A 75 -7.64 -16.97 -2.80
N GLN A 76 -8.97 -16.78 -2.83
CA GLN A 76 -9.94 -17.84 -2.58
C GLN A 76 -10.16 -18.71 -3.83
N THR A 77 -10.28 -18.08 -4.99
CA THR A 77 -10.53 -18.78 -6.27
C THR A 77 -9.24 -19.11 -7.02
N GLY A 78 -8.13 -18.46 -6.67
CA GLY A 78 -6.86 -18.54 -7.40
C GLY A 78 -6.92 -17.91 -8.80
N GLN A 79 -7.98 -17.15 -9.11
CA GLN A 79 -8.19 -16.50 -10.39
C GLN A 79 -7.89 -15.01 -10.32
N GLU A 80 -7.64 -14.43 -11.50
CA GLU A 80 -7.48 -12.99 -11.68
C GLU A 80 -8.84 -12.31 -11.88
N ASN A 81 -9.04 -11.15 -11.23
CA ASN A 81 -10.11 -10.23 -11.58
C ASN A 81 -9.55 -9.09 -12.45
N THR A 82 -9.73 -9.25 -13.77
CA THR A 82 -9.26 -8.31 -14.80
C THR A 82 -10.00 -6.97 -14.83
N ALA A 83 -11.09 -6.83 -14.07
CA ALA A 83 -11.81 -5.57 -13.95
C ALA A 83 -11.28 -4.70 -12.81
N PHE A 84 -10.53 -5.28 -11.86
CA PHE A 84 -10.03 -4.60 -10.66
C PHE A 84 -8.50 -4.53 -10.73
N CYS A 85 -7.97 -3.45 -11.30
CA CYS A 85 -6.54 -3.35 -11.58
C CYS A 85 -5.92 -2.03 -11.12
N VAL A 86 -4.68 -2.15 -10.64
CA VAL A 86 -3.77 -1.04 -10.37
C VAL A 86 -3.33 -0.45 -11.71
N SER A 87 -3.44 0.86 -11.85
CA SER A 87 -2.93 1.58 -13.02
C SER A 87 -1.40 1.42 -13.11
N PRO A 88 -0.85 1.01 -14.27
CA PRO A 88 0.59 0.74 -14.42
C PRO A 88 1.48 1.89 -13.94
N GLY A 89 2.49 1.57 -13.13
CA GLY A 89 3.44 2.56 -12.60
C GLY A 89 2.86 3.53 -11.58
N SER A 90 1.69 3.23 -11.01
CA SER A 90 1.03 4.05 -9.99
C SER A 90 0.51 3.20 -8.84
N ASN A 91 -0.13 3.84 -7.86
CA ASN A 91 -0.84 3.17 -6.78
C ASN A 91 -2.36 3.31 -6.89
N PHE A 92 -2.85 3.88 -8.00
CA PHE A 92 -4.28 4.07 -8.18
C PHE A 92 -4.91 2.79 -8.67
N VAL A 93 -6.10 2.48 -8.17
CA VAL A 93 -6.84 1.29 -8.53
C VAL A 93 -8.18 1.67 -9.12
N ASN A 94 -8.58 1.00 -10.19
CA ASN A 94 -9.85 1.21 -10.85
C ASN A 94 -10.69 -0.07 -10.80
N TYR A 95 -11.97 0.07 -10.45
CA TYR A 95 -12.94 -1.01 -10.50
C TYR A 95 -14.34 -0.46 -10.84
N GLY A 96 -14.77 -0.60 -12.09
CA GLY A 96 -16.02 0.02 -12.54
C GLY A 96 -16.02 1.54 -12.32
N ALA A 97 -16.90 2.03 -11.45
CA ALA A 97 -16.97 3.44 -11.05
C ALA A 97 -16.14 3.80 -9.81
N PHE A 98 -15.58 2.79 -9.12
CA PHE A 98 -14.74 2.99 -7.95
C PHE A 98 -13.31 3.39 -8.37
N HIS A 99 -12.78 4.40 -7.68
CA HIS A 99 -11.40 4.87 -7.83
C HIS A 99 -10.71 4.90 -6.47
N GLY A 100 -9.78 3.96 -6.26
CA GLY A 100 -9.01 3.82 -5.04
C GLY A 100 -7.56 4.22 -5.19
N GLU A 101 -6.85 4.28 -4.07
CA GLU A 101 -5.41 4.39 -3.96
C GLU A 101 -4.91 3.34 -2.97
N VAL A 102 -3.83 2.64 -3.31
CA VAL A 102 -3.09 1.81 -2.36
C VAL A 102 -2.12 2.71 -1.59
N ALA A 103 -2.33 2.80 -0.27
CA ALA A 103 -1.52 3.63 0.61
C ALA A 103 -1.05 2.84 1.84
N ASN A 104 0.10 3.21 2.41
CA ASN A 104 0.56 2.64 3.67
C ASN A 104 -0.20 3.26 4.85
N VAL A 105 -0.92 2.44 5.60
CA VAL A 105 -1.72 2.81 6.77
C VAL A 105 -1.12 2.22 8.04
N LEU A 106 -1.33 2.90 9.17
CA LEU A 106 -0.90 2.44 10.48
C LEU A 106 -1.89 1.42 11.03
N ALA A 107 -1.46 0.17 11.17
CA ALA A 107 -2.23 -0.88 11.80
C ALA A 107 -2.25 -0.73 13.33
N ALA A 108 -3.18 -1.42 14.00
CA ALA A 108 -3.35 -1.35 15.46
C ALA A 108 -2.11 -1.78 16.25
N ASN A 109 -1.26 -2.62 15.67
CA ASN A 109 0.02 -3.05 16.26
C ASN A 109 1.18 -2.07 16.00
N GLY A 110 0.93 -0.92 15.38
CA GLY A 110 1.93 0.09 15.04
C GLY A 110 2.74 -0.19 13.77
N ALA A 111 2.49 -1.30 13.07
CA ALA A 111 3.14 -1.60 11.79
C ALA A 111 2.45 -0.86 10.63
N CYS A 112 3.21 -0.58 9.58
CA CYS A 112 2.67 -0.06 8.32
C CYS A 112 2.18 -1.18 7.44
N GLN A 113 0.99 -1.06 6.90
CA GLN A 113 0.40 -2.03 5.96
C GLN A 113 -0.15 -1.29 4.75
N ALA A 114 0.01 -1.84 3.55
CA ALA A 114 -0.67 -1.31 2.38
C ALA A 114 -2.17 -1.57 2.50
N ALA A 115 -3.01 -0.58 2.22
CA ALA A 115 -4.45 -0.69 2.21
C ALA A 115 -5.06 0.07 1.04
N ILE A 116 -6.26 -0.34 0.59
CA ILE A 116 -7.01 0.41 -0.42
C ILE A 116 -7.86 1.46 0.30
N ILE A 117 -7.61 2.71 -0.05
CA ILE A 117 -8.41 3.86 0.38
C ILE A 117 -9.16 4.42 -0.82
N ASP A 118 -10.40 4.82 -0.61
CA ASP A 118 -11.18 5.55 -1.60
C ASP A 118 -10.51 6.91 -1.83
N SER A 119 -10.15 7.20 -3.09
CA SER A 119 -9.35 8.40 -3.42
C SER A 119 -10.12 9.71 -3.27
N GLN A 120 -11.46 9.67 -3.24
CA GLN A 120 -12.31 10.84 -3.12
C GLN A 120 -12.59 11.18 -1.65
N THR A 121 -12.82 10.15 -0.84
CA THR A 121 -13.23 10.30 0.56
C THR A 121 -12.08 10.08 1.53
N GLY A 122 -11.01 9.38 1.14
CA GLY A 122 -9.91 8.98 2.02
C GLY A 122 -10.30 7.92 3.05
N ASN A 123 -11.45 7.28 2.89
CA ASN A 123 -11.91 6.21 3.78
C ASN A 123 -11.36 4.85 3.31
N PHE A 124 -11.30 3.87 4.20
CA PHE A 124 -11.03 2.49 3.82
C PHE A 124 -12.07 1.98 2.83
N SER A 125 -11.61 1.18 1.87
CA SER A 125 -12.48 0.37 1.03
C SER A 125 -12.53 -1.06 1.59
N ASP A 126 -13.72 -1.65 1.60
CA ASP A 126 -13.97 -3.04 1.94
C ASP A 126 -14.21 -3.84 0.66
N ILE A 127 -13.61 -5.02 0.55
CA ILE A 127 -13.73 -5.88 -0.64
C ILE A 127 -14.35 -7.19 -0.20
N GLU A 128 -15.60 -7.40 -0.58
CA GLU A 128 -16.32 -8.63 -0.31
C GLU A 128 -16.46 -9.45 -1.59
N VAL A 129 -16.73 -10.74 -1.43
CA VAL A 129 -17.09 -11.63 -2.53
C VAL A 129 -18.60 -11.89 -2.43
N ASP A 130 -19.34 -11.54 -3.48
CA ASP A 130 -20.80 -11.75 -3.53
C ASP A 130 -21.17 -13.24 -3.67
N ALA A 131 -22.47 -13.54 -3.63
CA ALA A 131 -22.99 -14.91 -3.76
C ALA A 131 -22.66 -15.59 -5.10
N TYR A 132 -22.17 -14.84 -6.09
CA TYR A 132 -21.76 -15.33 -7.41
C TYR A 132 -20.24 -15.44 -7.54
N GLY A 133 -19.48 -15.20 -6.47
CA GLY A 133 -18.02 -15.26 -6.49
C GLY A 133 -17.35 -14.02 -7.08
N ARG A 134 -18.06 -12.89 -7.17
CA ARG A 134 -17.52 -11.64 -7.73
C ARG A 134 -17.12 -10.68 -6.62
N GLU A 135 -16.01 -9.99 -6.80
CA GLU A 135 -15.60 -8.94 -5.89
C GLU A 135 -16.54 -7.73 -5.98
N VAL A 136 -16.93 -7.21 -4.83
CA VAL A 136 -17.72 -5.99 -4.69
C VAL A 136 -17.01 -5.07 -3.72
N VAL A 137 -16.98 -3.78 -4.05
CA VAL A 137 -16.24 -2.77 -3.28
C VAL A 137 -17.22 -1.85 -2.57
N PHE A 138 -17.02 -1.69 -1.27
CA PHE A 138 -17.78 -0.76 -0.43
C PHE A 138 -16.85 0.27 0.20
N THR A 139 -17.18 1.55 0.11
CA THR A 139 -16.46 2.58 0.86
C THR A 139 -16.99 2.61 2.29
N THR A 140 -16.13 2.37 3.26
CA THR A 140 -16.48 2.41 4.68
C THR A 140 -16.61 3.86 5.18
N GLN A 141 -16.98 4.03 6.45
CA GLN A 141 -16.90 5.33 7.14
C GLN A 141 -15.58 5.51 7.92
N LEU A 142 -14.69 4.52 7.88
CA LEU A 142 -13.45 4.52 8.65
C LEU A 142 -12.34 5.19 7.86
N ARG A 143 -11.60 6.10 8.51
CA ARG A 143 -10.40 6.73 7.94
C ARG A 143 -9.14 6.15 8.57
N PRO A 144 -8.17 5.65 7.78
CA PRO A 144 -6.89 5.22 8.32
C PRO A 144 -6.05 6.41 8.77
N ALA A 145 -5.22 6.17 9.79
CA ALA A 145 -4.00 6.93 9.96
C ALA A 145 -2.98 6.46 8.91
N LEU A 146 -2.35 7.39 8.19
CA LEU A 146 -1.34 7.06 7.19
C LEU A 146 0.03 6.93 7.83
N CYS A 147 0.85 6.02 7.32
CA CYS A 147 2.23 5.90 7.74
C CYS A 147 3.09 7.06 7.23
N GLY A 148 3.94 7.59 8.11
CA GLY A 148 4.95 8.59 7.73
C GLY A 148 4.40 9.96 7.32
N ARG A 149 3.16 10.30 7.70
CA ARG A 149 2.59 11.64 7.60
C ARG A 149 2.51 12.32 8.96
#